data_AF-A0A839AL86-F1
#
_entry.id   AF-A0A839AL86-F1
#
_cell.length_a   1.000
_cell.length_b   1.000
_cell.length_c   1.000
_cell.angle_alpha   90.00
_cell.angle_beta   90.00
_cell.angle_gamma   90.00
#
_symmetry.space_group_name_H-M   'P 1'
#
loop_
_entity.id
_entity.type
_entity.pdbx_description
1 polymer ?
#
loop_
_entity_poly.entity_id
_entity_poly.type
_entity_poly.pdbx_seq_one_letter_code
_entity_poly.pdbx_strand_id
1 'polypeptide(L)'
;MNYFTRANQQNDSLFILIQSLTKSEKRQFHLYIGRLDGNMEAKFFTLFKFLEKQKKYDEKSIINSGIVSKQQLSNLKAHLYKQILISLRMNPVHKNIRVQIREQIDFATVLYQKGLYKQSLKLLDKAKIMAIENEEKNVAYEIVEFEKVIESQYITRSIDTRADELTIQAKKLSQQNVITSKLSNLSLQLYGILLKTGYARNDKELIKINTYFESHLPSFDFNLLGFRERLWLYKAHLWRSFLTQNFLHGYKYSSNWMNLFREYPKMIQLNPIFYLKGMNYLLESLFFIQHEKEFNKELSYFESAIDEKRIPINGNTEILIFQYFYTNQLHKHFLKGTFKDGEYLVNTINSKIKEYYNRLDRHHIITLYYKIACLYFGMGENKKCIEYLSKIINAKKLYVGEDLQCFARILNLIAHYECGLDYHLEIQFKETYKFLLKMENLQEVQKEFIISIKSLGDVFPHQIKNEFKKIHSRLKIYENHPYEKRAFLYLDILSWLESKIENKSVSEIIQEKAKKRLRK
;
A
#
# COMPACT_ATOMS: atom_id res chain seq x y z
N MET A 1 9.18 -4.89 19.96
CA MET A 1 9.15 -6.09 19.11
C MET A 1 8.76 -5.67 17.69
N ASN A 2 9.74 -5.21 16.90
CA ASN A 2 9.53 -4.68 15.55
C ASN A 2 9.94 -5.75 14.53
N TYR A 3 8.96 -6.44 13.95
CA TYR A 3 9.17 -7.35 12.82
C TYR A 3 8.13 -7.11 11.74
N PHE A 4 8.00 -5.85 11.31
CA PHE A 4 7.39 -5.57 10.01
C PHE A 4 8.46 -5.81 8.95
N THR A 5 8.22 -6.82 8.11
CA THR A 5 8.89 -7.08 6.83
C THR A 5 10.41 -6.92 6.87
N ARG A 6 11.14 -8.01 7.19
CA ARG A 6 12.53 -8.14 6.72
C ARG A 6 12.51 -8.12 5.20
N ALA A 7 12.72 -6.94 4.60
CA ALA A 7 13.21 -6.84 3.23
C ALA A 7 14.39 -7.82 3.10
N ASN A 8 14.38 -8.66 2.06
CA ASN A 8 15.38 -9.70 1.81
C ASN A 8 16.77 -9.26 2.26
N GLN A 9 17.27 -9.85 3.35
CA GLN A 9 18.58 -9.58 3.97
C GLN A 9 19.78 -10.01 3.10
N GLN A 10 19.62 -10.10 1.78
CA GLN A 10 20.61 -10.65 0.85
C GLN A 10 21.02 -9.73 -0.31
N ASN A 11 20.62 -8.45 -0.31
CA ASN A 11 21.02 -7.51 -1.36
C ASN A 11 21.73 -6.28 -0.78
N ASP A 12 22.97 -6.05 -1.22
CA ASP A 12 23.77 -4.85 -0.92
C ASP A 12 23.05 -3.57 -1.38
N SER A 13 22.97 -2.55 -0.51
CA SER A 13 22.17 -1.34 -0.75
C SER A 13 22.64 -0.53 -1.96
N LEU A 14 23.95 -0.50 -2.21
CA LEU A 14 24.53 0.17 -3.37
C LEU A 14 24.18 -0.60 -4.65
N PHE A 15 24.29 -1.93 -4.62
CA PHE A 15 23.91 -2.76 -5.76
C PHE A 15 22.43 -2.56 -6.13
N ILE A 16 21.52 -2.52 -5.15
CA ILE A 16 20.11 -2.22 -5.38
C ILE A 16 19.93 -0.86 -6.06
N LEU A 17 20.61 0.18 -5.56
CA LEU A 17 20.54 1.51 -6.15
C LEU A 17 21.01 1.50 -7.61
N ILE A 18 22.18 0.91 -7.90
CA ILE A 18 22.74 0.84 -9.26
C ILE A 18 21.79 0.11 -10.22
N GLN A 19 21.21 -1.01 -9.78
CA GLN A 19 20.27 -1.79 -10.59
C GLN A 19 18.91 -1.09 -10.76
N SER A 20 18.56 -0.15 -9.89
CA SER A 20 17.35 0.66 -10.04
C SER A 20 17.47 1.81 -11.05
N LEU A 21 18.69 2.18 -11.46
CA LEU A 21 18.92 3.28 -12.39
C LEU A 21 18.45 2.93 -13.80
N THR A 22 17.69 3.84 -14.42
CA THR A 22 17.35 3.79 -15.85
C THR A 22 18.59 4.00 -16.72
N LYS A 23 18.52 3.60 -18.00
CA LYS A 23 19.60 3.85 -18.97
C LYS A 23 19.98 5.33 -19.06
N SER A 24 19.00 6.23 -18.95
CA SER A 24 19.21 7.68 -18.95
C SER A 24 19.98 8.15 -17.71
N GLU A 25 19.58 7.70 -16.52
CA GLU A 25 20.27 8.05 -15.26
C GLU A 25 21.69 7.51 -15.22
N LYS A 26 21.92 6.29 -15.72
CA LYS A 26 23.28 5.73 -15.84
C LYS A 26 24.13 6.59 -16.78
N ARG A 27 23.62 6.99 -17.94
CA ARG A 27 24.32 7.89 -18.86
C ARG A 27 24.63 9.24 -18.21
N GLN A 28 23.68 9.82 -17.49
CA GLN A 28 23.91 11.06 -16.75
C GLN A 28 25.00 10.90 -15.70
N PHE A 29 25.03 9.79 -14.96
CA PHE A 29 26.08 9.51 -13.99
C PHE A 29 27.47 9.45 -14.66
N HIS A 30 27.58 8.80 -15.82
CA HIS A 30 28.83 8.80 -16.60
C HIS A 30 29.27 10.22 -16.97
N LEU A 31 28.36 11.07 -17.44
CA LEU A 31 28.65 12.47 -17.79
C LEU A 31 29.03 13.31 -16.57
N TYR A 32 28.36 13.10 -15.43
CA TYR A 32 28.65 13.79 -14.17
C TYR A 32 30.08 13.49 -13.69
N ILE A 33 30.50 12.22 -13.75
CA ILE A 33 31.86 11.81 -13.40
C ILE A 33 32.90 12.38 -14.36
N GLY A 34 32.60 12.43 -15.66
CA GLY A 34 33.50 12.96 -16.68
C GLY A 34 33.75 14.48 -16.61
N ARG A 35 32.99 15.24 -15.81
CA ARG A 35 33.17 16.70 -15.64
C ARG A 35 34.26 17.08 -14.64
N LEU A 36 34.76 16.14 -13.86
CA LEU A 36 35.77 16.36 -12.83
C LEU A 36 37.04 15.63 -13.26
N ASP A 37 38.13 16.37 -13.47
CA ASP A 37 39.41 15.80 -13.93
C ASP A 37 39.90 14.71 -12.96
N GLY A 38 40.41 13.60 -13.51
CA GLY A 38 40.91 12.44 -12.74
C GLY A 38 39.86 11.45 -12.24
N ASN A 39 38.55 11.76 -12.32
CA ASN A 39 37.50 10.86 -11.79
C ASN A 39 37.13 9.68 -12.72
N MET A 40 37.43 9.77 -14.01
CA MET A 40 37.20 8.67 -14.97
C MET A 40 38.09 7.44 -14.71
N GLU A 41 39.24 7.64 -14.07
CA GLU A 41 40.18 6.60 -13.66
C GLU A 41 40.01 6.18 -12.20
N ALA A 42 39.09 6.84 -11.47
CA ALA A 42 38.91 6.59 -10.05
C ALA A 42 38.31 5.20 -9.79
N LYS A 43 38.86 4.50 -8.79
CA LYS A 43 38.46 3.14 -8.40
C LYS A 43 36.95 2.98 -8.16
N PHE A 44 36.27 4.03 -7.69
CA PHE A 44 34.83 3.99 -7.42
C PHE A 44 34.00 3.92 -8.71
N PHE A 45 34.47 4.51 -9.81
CA PHE A 45 33.76 4.45 -11.09
C PHE A 45 33.98 3.08 -11.78
N THR A 46 35.16 2.50 -11.63
CA THR A 46 35.42 1.11 -12.05
C THR A 46 34.52 0.14 -11.29
N LEU A 47 34.34 0.35 -9.98
CA LEU A 47 33.40 -0.41 -9.16
C LEU A 47 31.95 -0.27 -9.67
N PHE A 48 31.53 0.94 -10.07
CA PHE A 48 30.21 1.16 -10.66
C PHE A 48 30.02 0.32 -11.94
N LYS A 49 30.96 0.40 -12.89
CA LYS A 49 30.91 -0.38 -14.15
C LYS A 49 30.89 -1.89 -13.91
N PHE A 50 31.58 -2.35 -12.87
CA PHE A 50 31.59 -3.74 -12.47
C PHE A 50 30.22 -4.18 -11.93
N LEU A 51 29.69 -3.46 -10.92
CA LEU A 51 28.40 -3.74 -10.30
C LEU A 51 27.22 -3.60 -11.27
N GLU A 52 27.30 -2.69 -12.23
CA GLU A 52 26.28 -2.50 -13.26
C GLU A 52 26.04 -3.78 -14.07
N LYS A 53 27.10 -4.51 -14.40
CA LYS A 53 27.06 -5.71 -15.25
C LYS A 53 26.60 -6.97 -14.48
N GLN A 54 26.61 -6.94 -13.15
CA GLN A 54 26.26 -8.11 -12.35
C GLN A 54 24.75 -8.33 -12.26
N LYS A 55 24.33 -9.59 -12.42
CA LYS A 55 22.93 -10.00 -12.20
C LYS A 55 22.57 -10.16 -10.73
N LYS A 56 23.56 -10.53 -9.90
CA LYS A 56 23.42 -10.71 -8.45
C LYS A 56 24.65 -10.14 -7.78
N TYR A 57 24.46 -9.59 -6.59
CA TYR A 57 25.56 -9.09 -5.78
C TYR A 57 26.46 -10.25 -5.32
N ASP A 58 27.76 -10.15 -5.60
CA ASP A 58 28.78 -11.09 -5.11
C ASP A 58 30.03 -10.34 -4.66
N GLU A 59 30.20 -10.21 -3.35
CA GLU A 59 31.35 -9.52 -2.76
C GLU A 59 32.69 -10.15 -3.11
N LYS A 60 32.75 -11.49 -3.21
CA LYS A 60 34.00 -12.19 -3.51
C LYS A 60 34.46 -11.87 -4.92
N SER A 61 33.54 -11.80 -5.87
CA SER A 61 33.85 -11.40 -7.24
C SER A 61 34.40 -9.96 -7.33
N ILE A 62 33.92 -9.04 -6.48
CA ILE A 62 34.43 -7.66 -6.43
C ILE A 62 35.88 -7.66 -5.93
N ILE A 63 36.18 -8.40 -4.85
CA ILE A 63 37.54 -8.46 -4.31
C ILE A 63 38.50 -9.13 -5.31
N ASN A 64 38.06 -10.24 -5.92
CA ASN A 64 38.86 -10.97 -6.91
C ASN A 64 39.11 -10.18 -8.19
N SER A 65 38.29 -9.18 -8.51
CA SER A 65 38.49 -8.31 -9.68
C SER A 65 39.71 -7.37 -9.55
N GLY A 66 40.32 -7.26 -8.36
CA GLY A 66 41.47 -6.39 -8.11
C GLY A 66 41.15 -4.88 -8.05
N ILE A 67 39.88 -4.48 -8.23
CA ILE A 67 39.45 -3.07 -8.19
C ILE A 67 39.73 -2.43 -6.82
N VAL A 68 39.53 -3.19 -5.74
CA VAL A 68 39.62 -2.70 -4.37
C VAL A 68 39.95 -3.82 -3.40
N SER A 69 40.70 -3.51 -2.33
CA SER A 69 40.96 -4.45 -1.24
C SER A 69 39.73 -4.61 -0.34
N LYS A 70 39.64 -5.73 0.39
CA LYS A 70 38.54 -5.98 1.33
C LYS A 70 38.38 -4.85 2.37
N GLN A 71 39.49 -4.28 2.84
CA GLN A 71 39.48 -3.20 3.82
C GLN A 71 38.93 -1.88 3.24
N GLN A 72 39.18 -1.60 1.96
CA GLN A 72 38.79 -0.36 1.31
C GLN A 72 37.37 -0.41 0.71
N LEU A 73 36.82 -1.61 0.50
CA LEU A 73 35.55 -1.82 -0.19
C LEU A 73 34.39 -1.04 0.46
N SER A 74 34.28 -1.07 1.79
CA SER A 74 33.20 -0.37 2.51
C SER A 74 33.20 1.15 2.22
N ASN A 75 34.37 1.79 2.35
CA ASN A 75 34.52 3.22 2.11
C ASN A 75 34.28 3.56 0.63
N LEU A 76 34.78 2.72 -0.28
CA LEU A 76 34.58 2.92 -1.72
C LEU A 76 33.11 2.83 -2.11
N LYS A 77 32.36 1.88 -1.53
CA LYS A 77 30.91 1.76 -1.71
C LYS A 77 30.17 2.98 -1.18
N ALA A 78 30.49 3.43 0.03
CA ALA A 78 29.87 4.61 0.63
C ALA A 78 30.10 5.87 -0.23
N HIS A 79 31.33 6.03 -0.74
CA HIS A 79 31.66 7.13 -1.66
C HIS A 79 30.88 7.02 -2.97
N LEU A 80 30.88 5.86 -3.63
CA LEU A 80 30.13 5.66 -4.87
C LEU A 80 28.63 5.92 -4.67
N TYR A 81 28.05 5.42 -3.58
CA TYR A 81 26.65 5.66 -3.22
C TYR A 81 26.35 7.16 -3.13
N LYS A 82 27.20 7.92 -2.42
CA LYS A 82 27.07 9.39 -2.31
C LYS A 82 27.15 10.08 -3.67
N GLN A 83 28.10 9.69 -4.53
CA GLN A 83 28.25 10.30 -5.87
C GLN A 83 27.05 10.03 -6.77
N ILE A 84 26.48 8.82 -6.72
CA ILE A 84 25.25 8.50 -7.46
C ILE A 84 24.10 9.39 -6.98
N LEU A 85 23.92 9.55 -5.67
CA LEU A 85 22.86 10.42 -5.13
C LEU A 85 23.01 11.89 -5.55
N ILE A 86 24.25 12.43 -5.55
CA ILE A 86 24.51 13.80 -6.01
C ILE A 86 24.14 13.95 -7.49
N SER A 87 24.55 12.99 -8.32
CA SER A 87 24.23 12.99 -9.76
C SER A 87 22.72 12.93 -10.00
N LEU A 88 22.01 12.06 -9.28
CA LEU A 88 20.54 11.95 -9.37
C LEU A 88 19.85 13.26 -8.95
N ARG A 89 20.32 13.92 -7.88
CA ARG A 89 19.77 15.21 -7.44
C ARG A 89 19.90 16.30 -8.52
N MET A 90 20.94 16.25 -9.35
CA MET A 90 21.13 17.18 -10.46
C MET A 90 20.25 16.89 -11.68
N ASN A 91 19.58 15.73 -11.74
CA ASN A 91 18.71 15.38 -12.85
C ASN A 91 17.42 16.22 -12.81
N PRO A 92 17.07 16.93 -13.91
CA PRO A 92 15.78 17.63 -14.01
C PRO A 92 14.56 16.74 -13.74
N VAL A 93 14.62 15.45 -14.08
CA VAL A 93 13.54 14.48 -13.84
C VAL A 93 13.22 14.32 -12.34
N HIS A 94 14.21 14.55 -11.47
CA HIS A 94 14.07 14.42 -10.01
C HIS A 94 13.76 15.75 -9.33
N LYS A 95 13.67 16.87 -10.07
CA LYS A 95 13.30 18.18 -9.53
C LYS A 95 11.79 18.23 -9.24
N ASN A 96 11.39 17.77 -8.06
CA ASN A 96 10.05 18.03 -7.54
C ASN A 96 9.99 19.39 -6.81
N ILE A 97 8.77 19.86 -6.52
CA ILE A 97 8.56 21.16 -5.87
C ILE A 97 9.27 21.27 -4.51
N ARG A 98 9.33 20.17 -3.73
CA ARG A 98 10.00 20.16 -2.43
C ARG A 98 11.51 20.40 -2.55
N VAL A 99 12.15 19.81 -3.56
CA VAL A 99 13.57 20.01 -3.86
C VAL A 99 13.80 21.46 -4.28
N GLN A 100 12.92 22.03 -5.10
CA GLN A 100 13.02 23.42 -5.52
C GLN A 100 12.90 24.40 -4.33
N ILE A 101 11.91 24.20 -3.45
CA ILE A 101 11.75 25.03 -2.25
C ILE A 101 13.00 24.96 -1.36
N ARG A 102 13.53 23.75 -1.11
CA ARG A 102 14.75 23.57 -0.31
C ARG A 102 15.97 24.23 -0.94
N GLU A 103 16.13 24.12 -2.26
CA GLU A 103 17.20 24.78 -3.00
C GLU A 103 17.14 26.31 -2.85
N GLN A 104 15.93 26.90 -2.84
CA GLN A 104 15.78 28.34 -2.57
C GLN A 104 16.16 28.72 -1.13
N ILE A 105 15.84 27.87 -0.14
CA ILE A 105 16.25 28.07 1.26
C ILE A 105 17.78 27.99 1.39
N ASP A 106 18.41 27.03 0.72
CA ASP A 106 19.88 26.89 0.69
C ASP A 106 20.53 28.15 0.08
N PHE A 107 20.01 28.65 -1.04
CA PHE A 107 20.50 29.89 -1.65
C PHE A 107 20.29 31.11 -0.76
N ALA A 108 19.12 31.23 -0.12
CA ALA A 108 18.85 32.29 0.85
C ALA A 108 19.84 32.25 2.03
N THR A 109 20.16 31.04 2.52
CA THR A 109 21.14 30.82 3.59
C THR A 109 22.53 31.30 3.19
N VAL A 110 22.99 30.96 1.97
CA VAL A 110 24.28 31.44 1.44
C VAL A 110 24.33 32.95 1.32
N LEU A 111 23.24 33.58 0.84
CA LEU A 111 23.17 35.04 0.71
C LEU A 111 23.16 35.72 2.09
N TYR A 112 22.43 35.17 3.05
CA TYR A 112 22.43 35.63 4.43
C TYR A 112 23.83 35.57 5.05
N GLN A 113 24.55 34.45 4.89
CA GLN A 113 25.93 34.31 5.37
C GLN A 113 26.91 35.30 4.72
N LYS A 114 26.61 35.75 3.49
CA LYS A 114 27.37 36.80 2.79
C LYS A 114 26.93 38.23 3.17
N GLY A 115 25.99 38.41 4.09
CA GLY A 115 25.46 39.71 4.49
C GLY A 115 24.47 40.33 3.48
N LEU A 116 24.02 39.57 2.47
CA LEU A 116 23.12 40.05 1.41
C LEU A 116 21.64 39.87 1.81
N TYR A 117 21.23 40.49 2.92
CA TYR A 117 19.93 40.27 3.58
C TYR A 117 18.71 40.49 2.67
N LYS A 118 18.66 41.60 1.93
CA LYS A 118 17.54 41.90 1.02
C LYS A 118 17.38 40.86 -0.09
N GLN A 119 18.51 40.31 -0.57
CA GLN A 119 18.48 39.26 -1.60
C GLN A 119 18.01 37.93 -1.00
N SER A 120 18.47 37.61 0.22
CA SER A 120 18.00 36.46 0.99
C SER A 120 16.48 36.51 1.21
N LEU A 121 15.95 37.61 1.75
CA LEU A 121 14.51 37.81 1.98
C LEU A 121 13.69 37.67 0.69
N LYS A 122 14.19 38.16 -0.45
CA LYS A 122 13.51 38.01 -1.75
C LYS A 122 13.41 36.55 -2.21
N LEU A 123 14.41 35.71 -1.91
CA LEU A 123 14.34 34.28 -2.19
C LEU A 123 13.39 33.57 -1.23
N LEU A 124 13.44 33.92 0.06
CA LEU A 124 12.55 33.37 1.09
C LEU A 124 11.09 33.65 0.79
N ASP A 125 10.74 34.88 0.39
CA ASP A 125 9.36 35.24 0.07
C ASP A 125 8.79 34.40 -1.09
N LYS A 126 9.57 34.24 -2.17
CA LYS A 126 9.20 33.35 -3.30
C LYS A 126 9.06 31.89 -2.86
N ALA A 127 10.00 31.40 -2.06
CA ALA A 127 9.98 30.03 -1.54
C ALA A 127 8.77 29.79 -0.63
N LYS A 128 8.38 30.79 0.17
CA LYS A 128 7.22 30.75 1.07
C LYS A 128 5.92 30.65 0.30
N ILE A 129 5.71 31.49 -0.72
CA ILE A 129 4.54 31.43 -1.60
C ILE A 129 4.44 30.04 -2.23
N MET A 130 5.56 29.56 -2.80
CA MET A 130 5.63 28.22 -3.39
C MET A 130 5.30 27.12 -2.37
N ALA A 131 5.79 27.21 -1.14
CA ALA A 131 5.51 26.24 -0.09
C ALA A 131 4.03 26.24 0.33
N ILE A 132 3.41 27.41 0.47
CA ILE A 132 2.00 27.55 0.86
C ILE A 132 1.08 27.00 -0.23
N GLU A 133 1.30 27.39 -1.50
CA GLU A 133 0.49 26.94 -2.65
C GLU A 133 0.54 25.41 -2.86
N ASN A 134 1.62 24.77 -2.42
CA ASN A 134 1.84 23.33 -2.56
C ASN A 134 1.62 22.56 -1.24
N GLU A 135 0.98 23.19 -0.24
CA GLU A 135 0.64 22.59 1.06
C GLU A 135 1.85 22.09 1.88
N GLU A 136 3.06 22.60 1.59
CA GLU A 136 4.31 22.31 2.30
C GLU A 136 4.46 23.20 3.55
N LYS A 137 3.41 23.25 4.38
CA LYS A 137 3.29 24.13 5.55
C LYS A 137 4.39 23.99 6.60
N ASN A 138 5.03 22.82 6.70
CA ASN A 138 6.19 22.63 7.57
C ASN A 138 7.38 23.48 7.10
N VAL A 139 7.64 23.47 5.78
CA VAL A 139 8.73 24.23 5.17
C VAL A 139 8.38 25.71 5.10
N ALA A 140 7.11 26.05 4.85
CA ALA A 140 6.64 27.44 4.95
C ALA A 140 6.89 28.01 6.36
N TYR A 141 6.66 27.22 7.42
CA TYR A 141 6.95 27.64 8.79
C TYR A 141 8.45 27.88 9.02
N GLU A 142 9.31 26.96 8.54
CA GLU A 142 10.77 27.13 8.59
C GLU A 142 11.23 28.41 7.88
N ILE A 143 10.66 28.71 6.71
CA ILE A 143 10.96 29.94 5.96
C ILE A 143 10.57 31.18 6.76
N VAL A 144 9.38 31.21 7.37
CA VAL A 144 8.92 32.33 8.20
C VAL A 144 9.81 32.53 9.43
N GLU A 145 10.25 31.45 10.08
CA GLU A 145 11.20 31.54 11.19
C GLU A 145 12.56 32.09 10.71
N PHE A 146 13.01 31.72 9.51
CA PHE A 146 14.23 32.29 8.95
C PHE A 146 14.08 33.79 8.61
N GLU A 147 12.93 34.21 8.05
CA GLU A 147 12.63 35.63 7.84
C GLU A 147 12.67 36.40 9.17
N LYS A 148 12.09 35.86 10.25
CA LYS A 148 12.14 36.50 11.59
C LYS A 148 13.57 36.68 12.10
N VAL A 149 14.45 35.69 11.89
CA VAL A 149 15.88 35.81 12.25
C VAL A 149 16.52 36.98 11.52
N ILE A 150 16.28 37.12 10.22
CA ILE A 150 16.86 38.22 9.43
C ILE A 150 16.30 39.57 9.89
N GLU A 151 14.99 39.70 10.05
CA GLU A 151 14.34 40.95 10.49
C GLU A 151 14.79 41.38 11.90
N SER A 152 15.03 40.42 12.80
CA SER A 152 15.52 40.74 14.16
C SER A 152 16.95 41.29 14.20
N GLN A 153 17.75 41.03 13.16
CA GLN A 153 19.16 41.40 13.08
C GLN A 153 19.44 42.55 12.12
N TYR A 154 18.48 42.87 11.24
CA TYR A 154 18.64 43.88 10.20
C TYR A 154 17.41 44.79 10.16
N ILE A 155 17.62 46.08 10.40
CA ILE A 155 16.57 47.11 10.32
C ILE A 155 16.14 47.24 8.86
N THR A 156 15.08 46.53 8.47
CA THR A 156 14.34 46.84 7.24
C THR A 156 13.52 48.12 7.49
N ARG A 157 13.27 48.94 6.47
CA ARG A 157 12.58 50.23 6.63
C ARG A 157 11.08 50.10 7.01
N SER A 158 10.62 48.90 7.35
CA SER A 158 9.21 48.52 7.58
C SER A 158 9.02 47.60 8.80
N ILE A 159 9.89 47.71 9.82
CA ILE A 159 9.91 46.81 10.98
C ILE A 159 8.55 46.67 11.66
N ASP A 160 7.85 47.78 11.91
CA ASP A 160 6.66 47.79 12.77
C ASP A 160 5.52 46.93 12.19
N THR A 161 5.29 46.95 10.88
CA THR A 161 4.24 46.14 10.26
C THR A 161 4.71 44.72 9.93
N ARG A 162 5.99 44.55 9.56
CA ARG A 162 6.48 43.24 9.10
C ARG A 162 6.66 42.24 10.24
N ALA A 163 7.09 42.68 11.42
CA ALA A 163 7.25 41.82 12.59
C ALA A 163 5.91 41.19 13.02
N ASP A 164 4.84 41.99 13.03
CA ASP A 164 3.48 41.54 13.36
C ASP A 164 2.95 40.54 12.32
N GLU A 165 3.13 40.83 11.02
CA GLU A 165 2.76 39.92 9.93
C GLU A 165 3.43 38.55 10.07
N LEU A 166 4.75 38.53 10.31
CA LEU A 166 5.52 37.28 10.46
C LEU A 166 5.08 36.51 11.70
N THR A 167 4.75 37.21 12.79
CA THR A 167 4.25 36.59 14.03
C THR A 167 2.89 35.91 13.81
N ILE A 168 1.97 36.57 13.10
CA ILE A 168 0.67 35.99 12.74
C ILE A 168 0.84 34.79 11.80
N GLN A 169 1.70 34.90 10.78
CA GLN A 169 1.99 33.80 9.85
C GLN A 169 2.58 32.58 10.58
N ALA A 170 3.58 32.80 11.43
CA ALA A 170 4.22 31.76 12.24
C ALA A 170 3.20 31.04 13.12
N LYS A 171 2.34 31.79 13.84
CA LYS A 171 1.29 31.22 14.69
C LYS A 171 0.31 30.36 13.90
N LYS A 172 -0.19 30.86 12.76
CA LYS A 172 -1.13 30.13 11.91
C LYS A 172 -0.53 28.83 11.37
N LEU A 173 0.68 28.90 10.81
CA LEU A 173 1.37 27.72 10.27
C LEU A 173 1.70 26.71 11.36
N SER A 174 2.15 27.18 12.53
CA SER A 174 2.41 26.32 13.70
C SER A 174 1.15 25.56 14.14
N GLN A 175 0.01 26.25 14.28
CA GLN A 175 -1.26 25.61 14.64
C GLN A 175 -1.69 24.55 13.62
N GLN A 176 -1.61 24.86 12.32
CA GLN A 176 -1.93 23.90 11.25
C GLN A 176 -0.99 22.69 11.24
N ASN A 177 0.30 22.91 11.49
CA ASN A 177 1.28 21.83 11.59
C ASN A 177 1.04 20.94 12.81
N VAL A 178 0.62 21.50 13.95
CA VAL A 178 0.23 20.72 15.15
C VAL A 178 -0.99 19.84 14.87
N ILE A 179 -2.04 20.39 14.27
CA ILE A 179 -3.24 19.63 13.89
C ILE A 179 -2.86 18.49 12.93
N THR A 180 -2.11 18.81 11.87
CA THR A 180 -1.64 17.81 10.91
C THR A 180 -0.81 16.72 11.59
N SER A 181 0.11 17.09 12.48
CA SER A 181 0.96 16.13 13.20
C SER A 181 0.11 15.16 14.01
N LYS A 182 -0.83 15.68 14.83
CA LYS A 182 -1.75 14.86 15.64
C LYS A 182 -2.58 13.91 14.78
N LEU A 183 -3.20 14.40 13.70
CA LEU A 183 -4.01 13.58 12.78
C LEU A 183 -3.17 12.52 12.06
N SER A 184 -1.96 12.88 11.59
CA SER A 184 -1.08 11.96 10.90
C SER A 184 -0.54 10.86 11.82
N ASN A 185 -0.22 11.19 13.07
CA ASN A 185 0.19 10.24 14.10
C ASN A 185 -0.95 9.27 14.43
N LEU A 186 -2.16 9.79 14.67
CA LEU A 186 -3.35 8.99 14.89
C LEU A 186 -3.59 8.04 13.71
N SER A 187 -3.58 8.55 12.48
CA SER A 187 -3.74 7.75 11.26
C SER A 187 -2.69 6.65 11.14
N LEU A 188 -1.42 6.96 11.38
CA LEU A 188 -0.33 5.99 11.33
C LEU A 188 -0.47 4.89 12.40
N GLN A 189 -0.85 5.26 13.61
CA GLN A 189 -1.02 4.33 14.72
C GLN A 189 -2.19 3.37 14.48
N LEU A 190 -3.33 3.87 14.00
CA LEU A 190 -4.47 3.03 13.61
C LEU A 190 -4.11 2.07 12.47
N TYR A 191 -3.40 2.56 11.47
CA TYR A 191 -2.89 1.70 10.39
C TYR A 191 -1.91 0.64 10.92
N GLY A 192 -1.03 0.99 11.85
CA GLY A 192 -0.13 0.06 12.53
C GLY A 192 -0.88 -1.02 13.32
N ILE A 193 -1.98 -0.66 13.99
CA ILE A 193 -2.86 -1.64 14.66
C ILE A 193 -3.49 -2.56 13.63
N LEU A 194 -4.03 -2.02 12.53
CA LEU A 194 -4.64 -2.83 11.45
C LEU A 194 -3.65 -3.86 10.89
N LEU A 195 -2.40 -3.47 10.67
CA LEU A 195 -1.36 -4.39 10.20
C LEU A 195 -0.94 -5.45 11.24
N LYS A 196 -1.03 -5.12 12.54
CA LYS A 196 -0.59 -6.01 13.62
C LYS A 196 -1.67 -7.01 14.05
N THR A 197 -2.89 -6.54 14.23
CA THR A 197 -4.00 -7.32 14.80
C THR A 197 -5.09 -7.63 13.79
N GLY A 198 -5.10 -6.95 12.63
CA GLY A 198 -6.23 -7.00 11.70
C GLY A 198 -7.44 -6.24 12.25
N TYR A 199 -8.62 -6.68 11.82
CA TYR A 199 -9.92 -6.18 12.25
C TYR A 199 -10.21 -6.50 13.72
N ALA A 200 -10.99 -5.64 14.40
CA ALA A 200 -11.52 -5.91 15.74
C ALA A 200 -12.30 -7.23 15.76
N ARG A 201 -12.06 -8.04 16.79
CA ARG A 201 -12.60 -9.40 16.92
C ARG A 201 -13.68 -9.54 17.99
N ASN A 202 -13.76 -8.58 18.91
CA ASN A 202 -14.68 -8.58 20.04
C ASN A 202 -14.90 -7.16 20.56
N ASP A 203 -15.85 -7.00 21.48
CA ASP A 203 -16.23 -5.72 22.05
C ASP A 203 -15.06 -5.02 22.79
N LYS A 204 -14.18 -5.78 23.45
CA LYS A 204 -13.03 -5.20 24.17
C LYS A 204 -12.07 -4.51 23.19
N GLU A 205 -11.77 -5.15 22.06
CA GLU A 205 -10.95 -4.55 21.01
C GLU A 205 -11.66 -3.37 20.35
N LEU A 206 -12.96 -3.49 20.08
CA LEU A 206 -13.77 -2.41 19.50
C LEU A 206 -13.75 -1.15 20.38
N ILE A 207 -14.03 -1.30 21.68
CA ILE A 207 -13.99 -0.21 22.66
C ILE A 207 -12.60 0.39 22.70
N LYS A 208 -11.55 -0.44 22.79
CA LYS A 208 -10.17 0.04 22.80
C LYS A 208 -9.82 0.89 21.58
N ILE A 209 -10.23 0.47 20.38
CA ILE A 209 -9.99 1.22 19.13
C ILE A 209 -10.76 2.56 19.14
N ASN A 210 -12.03 2.55 19.54
CA ASN A 210 -12.85 3.76 19.58
C ASN A 210 -12.35 4.76 20.64
N THR A 211 -12.10 4.30 21.86
CA THR A 211 -11.53 5.13 22.94
C THR A 211 -10.17 5.70 22.53
N TYR A 212 -9.33 4.91 21.87
CA TYR A 212 -8.05 5.41 21.34
C TYR A 212 -8.26 6.51 20.29
N PHE A 213 -9.16 6.28 19.34
CA PHE A 213 -9.48 7.25 18.30
C PHE A 213 -9.99 8.57 18.89
N GLU A 214 -10.97 8.50 19.80
CA GLU A 214 -11.63 9.67 20.38
C GLU A 214 -10.70 10.46 21.29
N SER A 215 -9.86 9.79 22.09
CA SER A 215 -8.89 10.46 22.96
C SER A 215 -7.73 11.15 22.22
N HIS A 216 -7.43 10.73 20.99
CA HIS A 216 -6.30 11.26 20.21
C HIS A 216 -6.74 12.15 19.04
N LEU A 217 -8.05 12.27 18.77
CA LEU A 217 -8.57 13.20 17.78
C LEU A 217 -8.42 14.63 18.31
N PRO A 218 -7.65 15.51 17.65
CA PRO A 218 -7.49 16.89 18.11
C PRO A 218 -8.81 17.67 17.98
N SER A 219 -8.99 18.69 18.80
CA SER A 219 -9.98 19.74 18.53
C SER A 219 -9.52 20.58 17.33
N PHE A 220 -10.42 20.85 16.40
CA PHE A 220 -10.18 21.66 15.21
C PHE A 220 -11.48 22.30 14.73
N ASP A 221 -11.36 23.44 14.04
CA ASP A 221 -12.42 23.98 13.20
C ASP A 221 -12.22 23.45 11.78
N PHE A 222 -13.22 22.72 11.27
CA PHE A 222 -13.19 22.10 9.95
C PHE A 222 -13.02 23.14 8.83
N ASN A 223 -13.57 24.34 8.99
CA ASN A 223 -13.51 25.40 7.99
C ASN A 223 -12.09 25.96 7.80
N LEU A 224 -11.24 25.82 8.82
CA LEU A 224 -9.85 26.28 8.80
C LEU A 224 -8.87 25.21 8.26
N LEU A 225 -9.33 24.00 8.03
CA LEU A 225 -8.51 22.91 7.51
C LEU A 225 -8.27 23.05 6.01
N GLY A 226 -7.01 23.00 5.60
CA GLY A 226 -6.63 22.92 4.19
C GLY A 226 -6.57 21.49 3.68
N PHE A 227 -5.94 21.29 2.52
CA PHE A 227 -5.86 19.97 1.90
C PHE A 227 -5.15 18.95 2.80
N ARG A 228 -3.99 19.32 3.35
CA ARG A 228 -3.15 18.41 4.14
C ARG A 228 -3.86 17.90 5.39
N GLU A 229 -4.51 18.79 6.15
CA GLU A 229 -5.21 18.43 7.39
C GLU A 229 -6.42 17.55 7.10
N ARG A 230 -7.25 17.93 6.12
CA ARG A 230 -8.45 17.16 5.71
C ARG A 230 -8.07 15.75 5.25
N LEU A 231 -6.99 15.63 4.47
CA LEU A 231 -6.46 14.34 4.02
C LEU A 231 -6.15 13.41 5.20
N TRP A 232 -5.43 13.90 6.22
CA TRP A 232 -5.10 13.09 7.39
C TRP A 232 -6.32 12.77 8.27
N LEU A 233 -7.26 13.70 8.39
CA LEU A 233 -8.53 13.48 9.07
C LEU A 233 -9.31 12.32 8.42
N TYR A 234 -9.51 12.39 7.10
CA TYR A 234 -10.22 11.33 6.36
C TYR A 234 -9.51 9.98 6.47
N LYS A 235 -8.17 9.96 6.40
CA LYS A 235 -7.40 8.73 6.60
C LYS A 235 -7.54 8.16 8.00
N ALA A 236 -7.50 8.98 9.05
CA ALA A 236 -7.69 8.51 10.42
C ALA A 236 -9.07 7.85 10.59
N HIS A 237 -10.13 8.50 10.10
CA HIS A 237 -11.48 7.95 10.12
C HIS A 237 -11.63 6.69 9.26
N LEU A 238 -10.97 6.63 8.10
CA LEU A 238 -10.93 5.44 7.24
C LEU A 238 -10.34 4.25 8.01
N TRP A 239 -9.19 4.43 8.66
CA TRP A 239 -8.56 3.33 9.42
C TRP A 239 -9.39 2.86 10.59
N ARG A 240 -10.01 3.78 11.34
CA ARG A 240 -10.99 3.42 12.37
C ARG A 240 -12.11 2.58 11.74
N SER A 241 -12.69 3.04 10.63
CA SER A 241 -13.80 2.36 9.96
C SER A 241 -13.43 0.95 9.51
N PHE A 242 -12.24 0.77 8.95
CA PHE A 242 -11.72 -0.55 8.59
C PHE A 242 -11.54 -1.40 9.84
N LEU A 243 -10.81 -0.94 10.85
CA LEU A 243 -10.59 -1.67 12.11
C LEU A 243 -11.89 -2.14 12.76
N THR A 244 -12.94 -1.31 12.75
CA THR A 244 -14.25 -1.62 13.33
C THR A 244 -15.20 -2.32 12.35
N GLN A 245 -14.74 -2.72 11.16
CA GLN A 245 -15.52 -3.35 10.09
C GLN A 245 -16.79 -2.55 9.68
N ASN A 246 -16.73 -1.21 9.79
CA ASN A 246 -17.78 -0.30 9.36
C ASN A 246 -17.48 0.19 7.94
N PHE A 247 -17.64 -0.70 6.96
CA PHE A 247 -17.28 -0.44 5.57
C PHE A 247 -18.11 0.67 4.92
N LEU A 248 -19.31 0.97 5.44
CA LEU A 248 -20.09 2.13 4.98
C LEU A 248 -19.41 3.45 5.36
N HIS A 249 -18.89 3.56 6.57
CA HIS A 249 -18.05 4.70 6.94
C HIS A 249 -16.71 4.67 6.20
N GLY A 250 -16.17 3.48 5.94
CA GLY A 250 -15.01 3.30 5.05
C GLY A 250 -15.23 3.99 3.70
N TYR A 251 -16.36 3.68 3.03
CA TYR A 251 -16.78 4.30 1.78
C TYR A 251 -16.96 5.81 1.89
N LYS A 252 -17.60 6.31 2.96
CA LYS A 252 -17.76 7.76 3.20
C LYS A 252 -16.41 8.48 3.23
N TYR A 253 -15.46 7.98 4.03
CA TYR A 253 -14.18 8.66 4.21
C TYR A 253 -13.20 8.44 3.06
N SER A 254 -13.23 7.30 2.37
CA SER A 254 -12.49 7.11 1.12
C SER A 254 -13.04 7.97 -0.01
N SER A 255 -14.37 8.15 -0.08
CA SER A 255 -15.00 9.06 -1.05
C SER A 255 -14.62 10.51 -0.76
N ASN A 256 -14.66 10.94 0.50
CA ASN A 256 -14.21 12.29 0.88
C ASN A 256 -12.73 12.51 0.57
N TRP A 257 -11.88 11.51 0.78
CA TRP A 257 -10.47 11.55 0.37
C TRP A 257 -10.36 11.72 -1.15
N MET A 258 -11.06 10.93 -1.95
CA MET A 258 -10.98 11.06 -3.40
C MET A 258 -11.58 12.36 -3.92
N ASN A 259 -12.68 12.85 -3.33
CA ASN A 259 -13.26 14.14 -3.63
C ASN A 259 -12.28 15.27 -3.34
N LEU A 260 -11.48 15.17 -2.28
CA LEU A 260 -10.43 16.15 -1.99
C LEU A 260 -9.38 16.22 -3.13
N PHE A 261 -9.04 15.10 -3.78
CA PHE A 261 -8.17 15.14 -4.97
C PHE A 261 -8.88 15.65 -6.23
N ARG A 262 -10.21 15.52 -6.32
CA ARG A 262 -11.02 16.12 -7.39
C ARG A 262 -11.14 17.64 -7.22
N GLU A 263 -11.28 18.12 -5.99
CA GLU A 263 -11.28 19.54 -5.62
C GLU A 263 -9.92 20.20 -5.85
N TYR A 264 -8.82 19.47 -5.61
CA TYR A 264 -7.45 19.95 -5.79
C TYR A 264 -6.64 19.07 -6.77
N PRO A 265 -6.93 19.10 -8.10
CA PRO A 265 -6.30 18.19 -9.07
C PRO A 265 -4.76 18.27 -9.12
N LYS A 266 -4.19 19.45 -8.88
CA LYS A 266 -2.73 19.65 -8.80
C LYS A 266 -2.08 18.74 -7.75
N MET A 267 -2.81 18.38 -6.70
CA MET A 267 -2.30 17.51 -5.63
C MET A 267 -2.07 16.07 -6.09
N ILE A 268 -2.68 15.63 -7.20
CA ILE A 268 -2.38 14.31 -7.78
C ILE A 268 -0.91 14.24 -8.23
N GLN A 269 -0.41 15.32 -8.85
CA GLN A 269 0.97 15.41 -9.32
C GLN A 269 1.96 15.50 -8.15
N LEU A 270 1.59 16.25 -7.10
CA LEU A 270 2.44 16.46 -5.92
C LEU A 270 2.46 15.26 -4.97
N ASN A 271 1.33 14.58 -4.83
CA ASN A 271 1.11 13.51 -3.86
C ASN A 271 0.50 12.24 -4.50
N PRO A 272 1.11 11.68 -5.56
CA PRO A 272 0.53 10.59 -6.32
C PRO A 272 0.32 9.31 -5.50
N ILE A 273 1.19 9.06 -4.52
CA ILE A 273 1.06 7.91 -3.61
C ILE A 273 -0.21 8.00 -2.77
N PHE A 274 -0.55 9.19 -2.27
CA PHE A 274 -1.79 9.38 -1.51
C PHE A 274 -3.02 9.24 -2.41
N TYR A 275 -2.97 9.75 -3.64
CA TYR A 275 -4.04 9.54 -4.62
C TYR A 275 -4.28 8.05 -4.89
N LEU A 276 -3.21 7.31 -5.23
CA LEU A 276 -3.28 5.87 -5.54
C LEU A 276 -3.82 5.06 -4.36
N LYS A 277 -3.39 5.36 -3.13
CA LYS A 277 -3.91 4.72 -1.92
C LYS A 277 -5.38 5.04 -1.70
N GLY A 278 -5.78 6.31 -1.84
CA GLY A 278 -7.17 6.73 -1.71
C GLY A 278 -8.08 5.99 -2.69
N MET A 279 -7.64 5.88 -3.95
CA MET A 279 -8.38 5.17 -4.99
C MET A 279 -8.53 3.68 -4.66
N ASN A 280 -7.44 3.03 -4.21
CA ASN A 280 -7.51 1.64 -3.79
C ASN A 280 -8.51 1.43 -2.65
N TYR A 281 -8.47 2.26 -1.61
CA TYR A 281 -9.37 2.12 -0.46
C TYR A 281 -10.81 2.48 -0.78
N LEU A 282 -11.05 3.38 -1.75
CA LEU A 282 -12.37 3.65 -2.28
C LEU A 282 -12.94 2.41 -2.97
N LEU A 283 -12.18 1.82 -3.89
CA LEU A 283 -12.57 0.60 -4.59
C LEU A 283 -12.74 -0.59 -3.63
N GLU A 284 -11.84 -0.75 -2.66
CA GLU A 284 -11.93 -1.79 -1.65
C GLU A 284 -13.17 -1.62 -0.75
N SER A 285 -13.49 -0.38 -0.33
CA SER A 285 -14.72 -0.10 0.44
C SER A 285 -15.97 -0.40 -0.38
N LEU A 286 -15.99 0.02 -1.65
CA LEU A 286 -17.07 -0.25 -2.60
C LEU A 286 -17.26 -1.75 -2.85
N PHE A 287 -16.16 -2.51 -2.93
CA PHE A 287 -16.17 -3.96 -3.04
C PHE A 287 -16.78 -4.61 -1.79
N PHE A 288 -16.35 -4.20 -0.59
CA PHE A 288 -16.87 -4.76 0.66
C PHE A 288 -18.35 -4.48 0.91
N ILE A 289 -18.85 -3.29 0.53
CA ILE A 289 -20.29 -2.99 0.58
C ILE A 289 -21.05 -3.50 -0.65
N GLN A 290 -20.36 -4.14 -1.60
CA GLN A 290 -20.91 -4.74 -2.82
C GLN A 290 -21.68 -3.74 -3.71
N HIS A 291 -21.22 -2.48 -3.76
CA HIS A 291 -21.84 -1.42 -4.54
C HIS A 291 -21.30 -1.39 -5.98
N GLU A 292 -21.73 -2.35 -6.80
CA GLU A 292 -21.18 -2.66 -8.12
C GLU A 292 -21.15 -1.46 -9.10
N LYS A 293 -22.23 -0.68 -9.17
CA LYS A 293 -22.36 0.44 -10.13
C LYS A 293 -21.26 1.49 -9.93
N GLU A 294 -21.14 1.99 -8.70
CA GLU A 294 -20.12 2.98 -8.35
C GLU A 294 -18.71 2.38 -8.39
N PHE A 295 -18.53 1.11 -8.00
CA PHE A 295 -17.24 0.41 -8.14
C PHE A 295 -16.74 0.44 -9.59
N ASN A 296 -17.58 0.05 -10.55
CA ASN A 296 -17.20 0.05 -11.96
C ASN A 296 -16.89 1.46 -12.47
N LYS A 297 -17.67 2.46 -12.05
CA LYS A 297 -17.44 3.87 -12.43
C LYS A 297 -16.08 4.37 -11.93
N GLU A 298 -15.77 4.17 -10.65
CA GLU A 298 -14.50 4.62 -10.07
C GLU A 298 -13.30 3.83 -10.61
N LEU A 299 -13.47 2.53 -10.91
CA LEU A 299 -12.43 1.72 -11.53
C LEU A 299 -12.13 2.16 -12.97
N SER A 300 -13.16 2.46 -13.77
CA SER A 300 -12.97 3.04 -15.09
C SER A 300 -12.32 4.43 -15.03
N TYR A 301 -12.69 5.26 -14.06
CA TYR A 301 -12.00 6.53 -13.84
C TYR A 301 -10.52 6.34 -13.48
N PHE A 302 -10.19 5.31 -12.69
CA PHE A 302 -8.81 4.97 -12.37
C PHE A 302 -8.03 4.49 -13.61
N GLU A 303 -8.64 3.64 -14.44
CA GLU A 303 -8.10 3.19 -15.73
C GLU A 303 -7.77 4.39 -16.64
N SER A 304 -8.73 5.28 -16.88
CA SER A 304 -8.51 6.49 -17.68
C SER A 304 -7.44 7.40 -17.08
N ALA A 305 -7.32 7.50 -15.74
CA ALA A 305 -6.28 8.30 -15.11
C ALA A 305 -4.87 7.73 -15.33
N ILE A 306 -4.74 6.40 -15.47
CA ILE A 306 -3.49 5.72 -15.82
C ILE A 306 -3.17 5.95 -17.30
N ASP A 307 -4.13 5.69 -18.19
CA ASP A 307 -3.95 5.78 -19.65
C ASP A 307 -3.61 7.20 -20.12
N GLU A 308 -4.31 8.19 -19.56
CA GLU A 308 -4.09 9.61 -19.85
C GLU A 308 -2.86 10.19 -19.13
N LYS A 309 -2.10 9.36 -18.39
CA LYS A 309 -0.90 9.76 -17.63
C LYS A 309 -1.15 10.94 -16.67
N ARG A 310 -2.36 11.02 -16.11
CA ARG A 310 -2.71 12.01 -15.07
C ARG A 310 -1.99 11.74 -13.75
N ILE A 311 -1.43 10.55 -13.58
CA ILE A 311 -0.65 10.15 -12.41
C ILE A 311 0.83 10.12 -12.79
N PRO A 312 1.71 10.87 -12.10
CA PRO A 312 3.15 10.79 -12.31
C PRO A 312 3.66 9.35 -12.18
N ILE A 313 4.34 8.86 -13.22
CA ILE A 313 4.96 7.53 -13.23
C ILE A 313 6.41 7.66 -12.77
N ASN A 314 6.72 7.02 -11.66
CA ASN A 314 8.06 6.77 -11.17
C ASN A 314 8.11 5.34 -10.61
N GLY A 315 9.28 4.92 -10.13
CA GLY A 315 9.40 3.56 -9.62
C GLY A 315 8.34 3.21 -8.56
N ASN A 316 8.08 4.08 -7.59
CA ASN A 316 7.12 3.78 -6.54
C ASN A 316 5.67 3.73 -7.06
N THR A 317 5.26 4.74 -7.85
CA THR A 317 3.88 4.81 -8.36
C THR A 317 3.57 3.70 -9.35
N GLU A 318 4.54 3.26 -10.14
CA GLU A 318 4.38 2.11 -11.05
C GLU A 318 4.00 0.82 -10.28
N ILE A 319 4.69 0.53 -9.17
CA ILE A 319 4.40 -0.64 -8.34
C ILE A 319 3.01 -0.52 -7.71
N LEU A 320 2.66 0.66 -7.20
CA LEU A 320 1.36 0.90 -6.57
C LEU A 320 0.21 0.79 -7.59
N ILE A 321 0.39 1.33 -8.80
CA ILE A 321 -0.56 1.15 -9.91
C ILE A 321 -0.73 -0.33 -10.19
N PHE A 322 0.36 -1.09 -10.34
CA PHE A 322 0.28 -2.53 -10.54
C PHE A 322 -0.51 -3.24 -9.41
N GLN A 323 -0.18 -2.96 -8.15
CA GLN A 323 -0.84 -3.61 -7.02
C GLN A 323 -2.33 -3.30 -6.96
N TYR A 324 -2.69 -2.02 -7.03
CA TYR A 324 -4.05 -1.57 -6.81
C TYR A 324 -4.94 -1.78 -8.03
N PHE A 325 -4.46 -1.50 -9.24
CA PHE A 325 -5.26 -1.64 -10.45
C PHE A 325 -5.61 -3.11 -10.71
N TYR A 326 -4.62 -4.01 -10.73
CA TYR A 326 -4.89 -5.42 -11.04
C TYR A 326 -5.66 -6.14 -9.92
N THR A 327 -5.45 -5.75 -8.66
CA THR A 327 -6.30 -6.25 -7.56
C THR A 327 -7.76 -5.89 -7.77
N ASN A 328 -8.04 -4.63 -8.16
CA ASN A 328 -9.42 -4.18 -8.34
C ASN A 328 -10.03 -4.64 -9.68
N GLN A 329 -9.23 -4.90 -10.70
CA GLN A 329 -9.69 -5.62 -11.90
C GLN A 329 -10.16 -7.03 -11.54
N LEU A 330 -9.46 -7.76 -10.67
CA LEU A 330 -9.96 -9.05 -10.16
C LEU A 330 -11.26 -8.88 -9.35
N HIS A 331 -11.34 -7.88 -8.47
CA HIS A 331 -12.57 -7.58 -7.72
C HIS A 331 -13.78 -7.31 -8.63
N LYS A 332 -13.58 -6.64 -9.78
CA LYS A 332 -14.63 -6.42 -10.78
C LYS A 332 -15.26 -7.74 -11.22
N HIS A 333 -14.43 -8.74 -11.53
CA HIS A 333 -14.89 -10.07 -11.94
C HIS A 333 -15.57 -10.82 -10.79
N PHE A 334 -15.10 -10.63 -9.55
CA PHE A 334 -15.72 -11.25 -8.37
C PHE A 334 -17.10 -10.67 -8.08
N LEU A 335 -17.29 -9.35 -8.19
CA LEU A 335 -18.59 -8.70 -7.99
C LEU A 335 -19.62 -9.14 -9.04
N LYS A 336 -19.19 -9.28 -10.30
CA LYS A 336 -20.06 -9.67 -11.41
C LYS A 336 -20.24 -11.18 -11.56
N GLY A 337 -19.43 -11.98 -10.86
CA GLY A 337 -19.32 -13.42 -11.10
C GLY A 337 -18.74 -13.80 -12.46
N THR A 338 -18.08 -12.88 -13.18
CA THR A 338 -17.52 -13.13 -14.52
C THR A 338 -16.10 -13.68 -14.46
N PHE A 339 -15.89 -14.77 -13.71
CA PHE A 339 -14.55 -15.31 -13.41
C PHE A 339 -13.77 -15.71 -14.67
N LYS A 340 -14.43 -16.35 -15.64
CA LYS A 340 -13.79 -16.79 -16.89
C LYS A 340 -13.24 -15.59 -17.70
N ASP A 341 -14.00 -14.50 -17.75
CA ASP A 341 -13.59 -13.27 -18.44
C ASP A 341 -12.36 -12.61 -17.79
N GLY A 342 -12.04 -12.96 -16.54
CA GLY A 342 -10.88 -12.43 -15.83
C GLY A 342 -9.59 -13.22 -16.04
N GLU A 343 -9.61 -14.38 -16.71
CA GLU A 343 -8.43 -15.27 -16.83
C GLU A 343 -7.24 -14.58 -17.52
N TYR A 344 -7.49 -13.65 -18.46
CA TYR A 344 -6.44 -12.88 -19.14
C TYR A 344 -5.54 -12.08 -18.18
N LEU A 345 -6.07 -11.67 -17.02
CA LEU A 345 -5.32 -10.93 -16.00
C LEU A 345 -4.18 -11.78 -15.42
N VAL A 346 -4.35 -13.10 -15.34
CA VAL A 346 -3.40 -14.00 -14.68
C VAL A 346 -2.02 -13.95 -15.34
N ASN A 347 -1.96 -14.03 -16.66
CA ASN A 347 -0.70 -13.96 -17.41
C ASN A 347 0.00 -12.62 -17.20
N THR A 348 -0.76 -11.54 -17.22
CA THR A 348 -0.25 -10.17 -17.02
C THR A 348 0.30 -9.99 -15.60
N ILE A 349 -0.46 -10.44 -14.59
CA ILE A 349 -0.06 -10.35 -13.18
C ILE A 349 1.21 -11.16 -12.93
N ASN A 350 1.30 -12.40 -13.41
CA ASN A 350 2.50 -13.23 -13.23
C ASN A 350 3.74 -12.63 -13.90
N SER A 351 3.59 -12.05 -15.09
CA SER A 351 4.68 -11.35 -15.78
C SER A 351 5.19 -10.18 -14.94
N LYS A 352 4.28 -9.31 -14.47
CA LYS A 352 4.62 -8.15 -13.63
C LYS A 352 5.16 -8.53 -12.26
N ILE A 353 4.71 -9.63 -11.65
CA ILE A 353 5.31 -10.15 -10.41
C ILE A 353 6.77 -10.53 -10.63
N LYS A 354 7.10 -11.18 -11.77
CA LYS A 354 8.49 -11.52 -12.11
C LYS A 354 9.33 -10.26 -12.34
N GLU A 355 8.79 -9.28 -13.07
CA GLU A 355 9.44 -8.01 -13.36
C GLU A 355 9.75 -7.20 -12.08
N TYR A 356 8.76 -7.07 -11.19
CA TYR A 356 8.88 -6.26 -9.98
C TYR A 356 9.30 -7.05 -8.74
N TYR A 357 9.73 -8.31 -8.89
CA TYR A 357 9.99 -9.23 -7.77
C TYR A 357 10.88 -8.64 -6.66
N ASN A 358 11.94 -7.91 -7.04
CA ASN A 358 12.88 -7.30 -6.09
C ASN A 358 12.33 -6.08 -5.35
N ARG A 359 11.22 -5.52 -5.83
CA ARG A 359 10.63 -4.26 -5.35
C ARG A 359 9.24 -4.49 -4.74
N LEU A 360 8.65 -5.66 -4.94
CA LEU A 360 7.39 -6.09 -4.35
C LEU A 360 7.62 -6.77 -3.00
N ASP A 361 6.79 -6.38 -2.03
CA ASP A 361 6.72 -7.11 -0.76
C ASP A 361 5.99 -8.45 -0.95
N ARG A 362 6.48 -9.49 -0.25
CA ARG A 362 5.96 -10.87 -0.34
C ARG A 362 4.48 -10.95 0.02
N HIS A 363 4.03 -10.14 0.98
CA HIS A 363 2.61 -10.10 1.35
C HIS A 363 1.71 -9.80 0.15
N HIS A 364 2.06 -8.78 -0.65
CA HIS A 364 1.28 -8.38 -1.82
C HIS A 364 1.24 -9.47 -2.91
N ILE A 365 2.37 -10.15 -3.14
CA ILE A 365 2.46 -11.27 -4.08
C ILE A 365 1.49 -12.39 -3.67
N ILE A 366 1.46 -12.72 -2.37
CA ILE A 366 0.61 -13.77 -1.83
C ILE A 366 -0.86 -13.38 -1.86
N THR A 367 -1.20 -12.13 -1.57
CA THR A 367 -2.56 -11.61 -1.74
C THR A 367 -3.04 -11.73 -3.20
N LEU A 368 -2.18 -11.42 -4.18
CA LEU A 368 -2.51 -11.61 -5.60
C LEU A 368 -2.67 -13.09 -5.97
N TYR A 369 -1.78 -13.98 -5.50
CA TYR A 369 -1.94 -15.42 -5.71
C TYR A 369 -3.22 -15.96 -5.11
N TYR A 370 -3.63 -15.47 -3.94
CA TYR A 370 -4.90 -15.85 -3.33
C TYR A 370 -6.08 -15.43 -4.20
N LYS A 371 -6.07 -14.19 -4.71
CA LYS A 371 -7.12 -13.72 -5.62
C LYS A 371 -7.14 -14.52 -6.93
N ILE A 372 -6.00 -14.88 -7.49
CA ILE A 372 -5.93 -15.76 -8.66
C ILE A 372 -6.50 -17.16 -8.34
N ALA A 373 -6.23 -17.70 -7.15
CA ALA A 373 -6.85 -18.95 -6.71
C ALA A 373 -8.37 -18.82 -6.63
N CYS A 374 -8.90 -17.75 -6.03
CA CYS A 374 -10.35 -17.48 -6.00
C CYS A 374 -10.96 -17.35 -7.42
N LEU A 375 -10.23 -16.74 -8.36
CA LEU A 375 -10.65 -16.64 -9.75
C LEU A 375 -10.83 -18.04 -10.37
N TYR A 376 -9.80 -18.90 -10.26
CA TYR A 376 -9.87 -20.27 -10.78
C TYR A 376 -10.90 -21.13 -10.08
N PHE A 377 -11.07 -20.95 -8.77
CA PHE A 377 -12.12 -21.61 -8.00
C PHE A 377 -13.52 -21.24 -8.53
N GLY A 378 -13.78 -19.95 -8.76
CA GLY A 378 -15.05 -19.48 -9.32
C GLY A 378 -15.32 -19.97 -10.76
N MET A 379 -14.28 -20.31 -11.51
CA MET A 379 -14.37 -20.95 -12.83
C MET A 379 -14.64 -22.47 -12.76
N GLY A 380 -14.45 -23.11 -11.60
CA GLY A 380 -14.42 -24.57 -11.48
C GLY A 380 -13.08 -25.21 -11.87
N GLU A 381 -12.05 -24.41 -12.16
CA GLU A 381 -10.70 -24.86 -12.52
C GLU A 381 -9.88 -25.24 -11.27
N ASN A 382 -10.37 -26.22 -10.52
CA ASN A 382 -9.89 -26.56 -9.18
C ASN A 382 -8.41 -26.97 -9.13
N LYS A 383 -7.89 -27.64 -10.17
CA LYS A 383 -6.45 -28.00 -10.25
C LYS A 383 -5.56 -26.75 -10.29
N LYS A 384 -5.92 -25.75 -11.09
CA LYS A 384 -5.19 -24.46 -11.15
C LYS A 384 -5.33 -23.70 -9.83
N CYS A 385 -6.51 -23.72 -9.21
CA CYS A 385 -6.73 -23.15 -7.88
C CYS A 385 -5.74 -23.73 -6.85
N ILE A 386 -5.64 -25.06 -6.77
CA ILE A 386 -4.72 -25.78 -5.87
C ILE A 386 -3.25 -25.37 -6.11
N GLU A 387 -2.84 -25.21 -7.37
CA GLU A 387 -1.47 -24.78 -7.71
C GLU A 387 -1.13 -23.42 -7.09
N TYR A 388 -2.05 -22.44 -7.19
CA TYR A 388 -1.84 -21.11 -6.60
C TYR A 388 -1.92 -21.13 -5.08
N LEU A 389 -2.83 -21.90 -4.48
CA LEU A 389 -2.92 -22.03 -3.03
C LEU A 389 -1.67 -22.69 -2.45
N SER A 390 -1.09 -23.65 -3.15
CA SER A 390 0.17 -24.28 -2.76
C SER A 390 1.33 -23.28 -2.68
N LYS A 391 1.37 -22.27 -3.57
CA LYS A 391 2.37 -21.18 -3.50
C LYS A 391 2.25 -20.36 -2.21
N ILE A 392 1.05 -20.27 -1.64
CA ILE A 392 0.76 -19.55 -0.39
C ILE A 392 1.11 -20.44 0.81
N ILE A 393 0.57 -21.66 0.84
CA ILE A 393 0.70 -22.62 1.94
C ILE A 393 2.17 -23.02 2.17
N ASN A 394 2.94 -23.18 1.09
CA ASN A 394 4.35 -23.54 1.16
C ASN A 394 5.29 -22.38 1.53
N ALA A 395 4.80 -21.14 1.55
CA ALA A 395 5.55 -19.99 2.02
C ALA A 395 5.67 -20.03 3.56
N LYS A 396 6.49 -20.95 4.08
CA LYS A 396 6.79 -21.08 5.51
C LYS A 396 7.44 -19.76 5.99
N LYS A 397 6.86 -19.14 7.04
CA LYS A 397 7.28 -17.89 7.73
C LYS A 397 6.64 -16.58 7.23
N LEU A 398 5.32 -16.46 7.35
CA LEU A 398 4.64 -15.17 7.28
C LEU A 398 3.90 -14.95 8.59
N TYR A 399 4.41 -14.02 9.40
CA TYR A 399 3.71 -13.54 10.61
C TYR A 399 2.56 -12.59 10.23
N VAL A 400 2.60 -12.03 9.02
CA VAL A 400 1.56 -11.16 8.46
C VAL A 400 0.68 -12.00 7.53
N GLY A 401 -0.59 -12.18 7.89
CA GLY A 401 -1.58 -12.91 7.10
C GLY A 401 -1.97 -14.29 7.62
N GLU A 402 -2.01 -14.50 8.94
CA GLU A 402 -2.56 -15.74 9.53
C GLU A 402 -3.98 -16.03 9.03
N ASP A 403 -4.84 -15.01 8.94
CA ASP A 403 -6.18 -15.15 8.35
C ASP A 403 -6.10 -15.57 6.87
N LEU A 404 -5.21 -14.96 6.08
CA LEU A 404 -5.04 -15.32 4.66
C LEU A 404 -4.53 -16.77 4.49
N GLN A 405 -3.61 -17.21 5.34
CA GLN A 405 -3.13 -18.60 5.37
C GLN A 405 -4.24 -19.57 5.78
N CYS A 406 -5.03 -19.21 6.78
CA CYS A 406 -6.21 -19.97 7.21
C CYS A 406 -7.19 -20.15 6.05
N PHE A 407 -7.62 -19.06 5.41
CA PHE A 407 -8.58 -19.13 4.30
C PHE A 407 -7.98 -19.78 3.05
N ALA A 408 -6.67 -19.63 2.79
CA ALA A 408 -6.00 -20.36 1.72
C ALA A 408 -6.04 -21.88 1.94
N ARG A 409 -5.84 -22.36 3.17
CA ARG A 409 -5.93 -23.78 3.51
C ARG A 409 -7.36 -24.31 3.43
N ILE A 410 -8.33 -23.55 3.93
CA ILE A 410 -9.75 -23.90 3.83
C ILE A 410 -10.17 -24.00 2.36
N LEU A 411 -9.84 -23.00 1.54
CA LEU A 411 -10.13 -23.03 0.10
C LEU A 411 -9.39 -24.18 -0.59
N ASN A 412 -8.18 -24.51 -0.16
CA ASN A 412 -7.41 -25.61 -0.73
C ASN A 412 -8.10 -26.95 -0.46
N LEU A 413 -8.61 -27.15 0.76
CA LEU A 413 -9.39 -28.33 1.12
C LEU A 413 -10.64 -28.46 0.25
N ILE A 414 -11.39 -27.36 0.08
CA ILE A 414 -12.60 -27.33 -0.74
C ILE A 414 -12.25 -27.66 -2.20
N ALA A 415 -11.19 -27.06 -2.75
CA ALA A 415 -10.76 -27.33 -4.12
C ALA A 415 -10.31 -28.78 -4.34
N HIS A 416 -9.67 -29.43 -3.35
CA HIS A 416 -9.32 -30.85 -3.43
C HIS A 416 -10.57 -31.75 -3.42
N TYR A 417 -11.52 -31.43 -2.55
CA TYR A 417 -12.82 -32.10 -2.50
C TYR A 417 -13.54 -32.02 -3.85
N GLU A 418 -13.56 -30.84 -4.47
CA GLU A 418 -14.16 -30.63 -5.80
C GLU A 418 -13.43 -31.36 -6.95
N CYS A 419 -12.15 -31.68 -6.79
CA CYS A 419 -11.40 -32.46 -7.78
C CYS A 419 -11.58 -33.99 -7.64
N GLY A 420 -12.21 -34.49 -6.57
CA GLY A 420 -12.27 -35.92 -6.28
C GLY A 420 -10.89 -36.55 -6.01
N LEU A 421 -9.93 -35.75 -5.52
CA LEU A 421 -8.57 -36.22 -5.20
C LEU A 421 -8.52 -36.82 -3.78
N ASP A 422 -9.24 -37.92 -3.58
CA ASP A 422 -9.51 -38.50 -2.25
C ASP A 422 -8.25 -38.85 -1.46
N TYR A 423 -7.20 -39.37 -2.13
CA TYR A 423 -5.94 -39.75 -1.47
C TYR A 423 -5.21 -38.56 -0.79
N HIS A 424 -5.32 -37.37 -1.38
CA HIS A 424 -4.69 -36.16 -0.81
C HIS A 424 -5.58 -35.47 0.22
N LEU A 425 -6.89 -35.74 0.21
CA LEU A 425 -7.85 -35.04 1.04
C LEU A 425 -7.60 -35.31 2.53
N GLU A 426 -7.39 -36.56 2.95
CA GLU A 426 -7.09 -36.89 4.35
C GLU A 426 -5.83 -36.19 4.88
N ILE A 427 -4.76 -36.16 4.08
CA ILE A 427 -3.50 -35.54 4.48
C ILE A 427 -3.70 -34.02 4.62
N GLN A 428 -4.30 -33.39 3.60
CA GLN A 428 -4.58 -31.95 3.61
C GLN A 428 -5.53 -31.56 4.75
N PHE A 429 -6.48 -32.43 5.06
CA PHE A 429 -7.39 -32.27 6.19
C PHE A 429 -6.65 -32.29 7.52
N LYS A 430 -5.82 -33.32 7.77
CA LYS A 430 -5.02 -33.44 8.99
C LYS A 430 -4.07 -32.24 9.14
N GLU A 431 -3.45 -31.78 8.06
CA GLU A 431 -2.57 -30.60 8.07
C GLU A 431 -3.33 -29.29 8.35
N THR A 432 -4.47 -29.09 7.69
CA THR A 432 -5.33 -27.90 7.88
C THR A 432 -5.89 -27.87 9.30
N TYR A 433 -6.41 -28.98 9.80
CA TYR A 433 -6.89 -29.12 11.17
C TYR A 433 -5.79 -28.82 12.21
N LYS A 434 -4.60 -29.40 12.05
CA LYS A 434 -3.43 -29.12 12.91
C LYS A 434 -3.01 -27.65 12.86
N PHE A 435 -3.14 -26.99 11.70
CA PHE A 435 -2.84 -25.56 11.57
C PHE A 435 -3.87 -24.71 12.32
N LEU A 436 -5.16 -24.97 12.10
CA LEU A 436 -6.25 -24.23 12.74
C LEU A 436 -6.15 -24.33 14.27
N LEU A 437 -5.91 -25.53 14.83
CA LEU A 437 -5.75 -25.71 16.28
C LEU A 437 -4.58 -24.92 16.91
N LYS A 438 -3.57 -24.56 16.11
CA LYS A 438 -2.42 -23.77 16.58
C LYS A 438 -2.66 -22.27 16.54
N MET A 439 -3.77 -21.81 15.96
CA MET A 439 -4.11 -20.39 15.90
C MET A 439 -4.57 -19.93 17.29
N GLU A 440 -3.89 -18.92 17.85
CA GLU A 440 -4.18 -18.40 19.20
C GLU A 440 -5.58 -17.75 19.30
N ASN A 441 -6.16 -17.30 18.19
CA ASN A 441 -7.42 -16.55 18.17
C ASN A 441 -8.41 -17.12 17.13
N LEU A 442 -8.86 -18.34 17.38
CA LEU A 442 -9.83 -19.04 16.54
C LEU A 442 -11.21 -18.38 16.64
N GLN A 443 -11.69 -17.83 15.53
CA GLN A 443 -13.00 -17.18 15.42
C GLN A 443 -14.14 -18.18 15.24
N GLU A 444 -15.38 -17.75 15.47
CA GLU A 444 -16.55 -18.64 15.41
C GLU A 444 -16.74 -19.25 14.02
N VAL A 445 -16.57 -18.48 12.94
CA VAL A 445 -16.64 -19.03 11.59
C VAL A 445 -15.53 -20.05 11.33
N GLN A 446 -14.33 -19.85 11.87
CA GLN A 446 -13.22 -20.81 11.77
C GLN A 446 -13.50 -22.09 12.57
N LYS A 447 -14.14 -21.98 13.74
CA LYS A 447 -14.60 -23.14 14.52
C LYS A 447 -15.67 -23.93 13.75
N GLU A 448 -16.63 -23.24 13.14
CA GLU A 448 -17.62 -23.89 12.29
C GLU A 448 -16.96 -24.59 11.10
N PHE A 449 -15.91 -24.02 10.50
CA PHE A 449 -15.13 -24.73 9.50
C PHE A 449 -14.52 -26.01 10.05
N ILE A 450 -13.88 -25.97 11.23
CA ILE A 450 -13.32 -27.18 11.87
C ILE A 450 -14.38 -28.27 12.05
N ILE A 451 -15.55 -27.91 12.58
CA ILE A 451 -16.65 -28.84 12.83
C ILE A 451 -17.18 -29.39 11.50
N SER A 452 -17.35 -28.53 10.51
CA SER A 452 -17.86 -28.88 9.17
C SER A 452 -16.92 -29.81 8.43
N ILE A 453 -15.62 -29.54 8.53
CA ILE A 453 -14.53 -30.37 8.00
C ILE A 453 -14.64 -31.76 8.66
N LYS A 454 -14.71 -31.86 9.99
CA LYS A 454 -14.93 -33.13 10.70
C LYS A 454 -16.18 -33.90 10.24
N SER A 455 -17.33 -33.22 10.15
CA SER A 455 -18.57 -33.87 9.74
C SER A 455 -18.51 -34.41 8.31
N LEU A 456 -17.82 -33.75 7.38
CA LEU A 456 -17.76 -34.19 5.98
C LEU A 456 -16.90 -35.45 5.76
N GLY A 457 -16.00 -35.79 6.69
CA GLY A 457 -15.16 -36.98 6.58
C GLY A 457 -15.93 -38.31 6.66
N ASP A 458 -17.08 -38.33 7.32
CA ASP A 458 -17.85 -39.53 7.64
C ASP A 458 -19.15 -39.66 6.83
N VAL A 459 -19.35 -38.84 5.79
CA VAL A 459 -20.65 -38.66 5.11
C VAL A 459 -20.69 -39.37 3.76
N PHE A 460 -21.74 -40.16 3.53
CA PHE A 460 -21.97 -40.84 2.25
C PHE A 460 -22.43 -39.87 1.14
N PRO A 461 -22.16 -40.14 -0.16
CA PRO A 461 -22.48 -39.24 -1.27
C PRO A 461 -23.93 -38.71 -1.30
N HIS A 462 -24.91 -39.55 -0.95
CA HIS A 462 -26.32 -39.18 -0.93
C HIS A 462 -26.70 -38.24 0.23
N GLN A 463 -25.88 -38.16 1.28
CA GLN A 463 -26.09 -37.34 2.48
C GLN A 463 -25.39 -35.98 2.41
N ILE A 464 -24.36 -35.86 1.56
CA ILE A 464 -23.52 -34.66 1.40
C ILE A 464 -24.35 -33.39 1.19
N LYS A 465 -25.37 -33.46 0.32
CA LYS A 465 -26.24 -32.31 0.03
C LYS A 465 -26.98 -31.80 1.27
N ASN A 466 -27.40 -32.71 2.15
CA ASN A 466 -28.05 -32.34 3.41
C ASN A 466 -27.04 -31.76 4.41
N GLU A 467 -25.81 -32.26 4.44
CA GLU A 467 -24.74 -31.68 5.25
C GLU A 467 -24.35 -30.28 4.80
N PHE A 468 -24.26 -30.02 3.49
CA PHE A 468 -24.05 -28.65 2.98
C PHE A 468 -25.16 -27.70 3.40
N LYS A 469 -26.43 -28.13 3.43
CA LYS A 469 -27.53 -27.31 3.98
C LYS A 469 -27.33 -27.00 5.46
N LYS A 470 -26.90 -27.98 6.27
CA LYS A 470 -26.60 -27.77 7.70
C LYS A 470 -25.44 -26.78 7.88
N ILE A 471 -24.35 -26.95 7.15
CA ILE A 471 -23.18 -26.05 7.20
C ILE A 471 -23.58 -24.64 6.78
N HIS A 472 -24.34 -24.50 5.68
CA HIS A 472 -24.85 -23.21 5.23
C HIS A 472 -25.70 -22.52 6.29
N SER A 473 -26.64 -23.24 6.92
CA SER A 473 -27.49 -22.69 7.96
C SER A 473 -26.71 -22.16 9.17
N ARG A 474 -25.64 -22.85 9.58
CA ARG A 474 -24.77 -22.45 10.70
C ARG A 474 -23.92 -21.23 10.35
N LEU A 475 -23.31 -21.21 9.16
CA LEU A 475 -22.48 -20.11 8.71
C LEU A 475 -23.29 -18.84 8.43
N LYS A 476 -24.52 -18.98 7.91
CA LYS A 476 -25.38 -17.85 7.55
C LYS A 476 -25.72 -16.93 8.74
N ILE A 477 -25.76 -17.48 9.96
CA ILE A 477 -25.98 -16.69 11.19
C ILE A 477 -24.90 -15.62 11.36
N TYR A 478 -23.68 -15.90 10.90
CA TYR A 478 -22.53 -15.00 11.04
C TYR A 478 -22.41 -13.96 9.91
N GLU A 479 -23.24 -14.03 8.86
CA GLU A 479 -23.18 -13.14 7.69
C GLU A 479 -23.26 -11.65 8.09
N ASN A 480 -24.14 -11.34 9.06
CA ASN A 480 -24.33 -9.98 9.57
C ASN A 480 -23.70 -9.75 10.95
N HIS A 481 -22.93 -10.72 11.47
CA HIS A 481 -22.32 -10.61 12.78
C HIS A 481 -21.25 -9.49 12.77
N PRO A 482 -21.19 -8.62 13.80
CA PRO A 482 -20.29 -7.45 13.81
C PRO A 482 -18.82 -7.77 13.54
N TYR A 483 -18.36 -8.96 13.98
CA TYR A 483 -16.95 -9.35 13.94
C TYR A 483 -16.65 -10.50 12.98
N GLU A 484 -17.59 -11.42 12.80
CA GLU A 484 -17.39 -12.69 12.10
C GLU A 484 -17.62 -12.56 10.59
N LYS A 485 -18.36 -11.52 10.17
CA LYS A 485 -18.62 -11.21 8.77
C LYS A 485 -17.34 -11.05 7.92
N ARG A 486 -16.21 -10.73 8.56
CA ARG A 486 -14.90 -10.60 7.89
C ARG A 486 -14.46 -11.89 7.18
N ALA A 487 -14.87 -13.06 7.68
CA ALA A 487 -14.52 -14.34 7.06
C ALA A 487 -15.04 -14.43 5.62
N PHE A 488 -16.24 -13.90 5.37
CA PHE A 488 -16.86 -13.88 4.05
C PHE A 488 -16.20 -12.87 3.08
N LEU A 489 -15.33 -11.98 3.58
CA LEU A 489 -14.52 -11.10 2.72
C LEU A 489 -13.35 -11.85 2.06
N TYR A 490 -12.84 -12.90 2.72
CA TYR A 490 -11.77 -13.73 2.17
C TYR A 490 -12.29 -14.81 1.23
N LEU A 491 -13.44 -15.40 1.56
CA LEU A 491 -14.05 -16.47 0.77
C LEU A 491 -15.57 -16.38 0.86
N ASP A 492 -16.24 -16.21 -0.28
CA ASP A 492 -17.70 -16.30 -0.36
C ASP A 492 -18.16 -17.76 -0.32
N ILE A 493 -17.95 -18.38 0.84
CA ILE A 493 -18.29 -19.77 1.11
C ILE A 493 -19.81 -20.00 1.01
N LEU A 494 -20.62 -18.98 1.33
CA LEU A 494 -22.08 -19.08 1.26
C LEU A 494 -22.52 -19.25 -0.19
N SER A 495 -21.98 -18.47 -1.13
CA SER A 495 -22.28 -18.65 -2.55
C SER A 495 -21.80 -20.01 -3.09
N TRP A 496 -20.66 -20.54 -2.60
CA TRP A 496 -20.23 -21.89 -2.96
C TRP A 496 -21.17 -22.98 -2.41
N LEU A 497 -21.57 -22.91 -1.14
CA LEU A 497 -22.51 -23.86 -0.55
C LEU A 497 -23.87 -23.83 -1.27
N GLU A 498 -24.39 -22.64 -1.58
CA GLU A 498 -25.62 -22.49 -2.35
C GLU A 498 -25.50 -23.09 -3.76
N SER A 499 -24.36 -22.88 -4.42
CA SER A 499 -24.04 -23.52 -5.70
C SER A 499 -24.17 -25.05 -5.62
N LYS A 500 -23.65 -25.67 -4.56
CA LYS A 500 -23.75 -27.14 -4.35
C LYS A 500 -25.17 -27.59 -3.96
N ILE A 501 -25.92 -26.76 -3.25
CA ILE A 501 -27.30 -27.07 -2.85
C ILE A 501 -28.26 -26.94 -4.06
N GLU A 502 -28.07 -25.93 -4.90
CA GLU A 502 -28.93 -25.65 -6.06
C GLU A 502 -28.49 -26.37 -7.34
N ASN A 503 -27.33 -27.05 -7.32
CA ASN A 503 -26.70 -27.64 -8.50
C ASN A 503 -26.45 -26.60 -9.62
N LYS A 504 -25.98 -25.41 -9.23
CA LYS A 504 -25.59 -24.32 -10.13
C LYS A 504 -24.11 -23.99 -9.98
N SER A 505 -23.53 -23.35 -10.98
CA SER A 505 -22.17 -22.83 -10.87
C SER A 505 -22.12 -21.68 -9.85
N VAL A 506 -20.95 -21.48 -9.22
CA VAL A 506 -20.71 -20.35 -8.30
C VAL A 506 -20.94 -19.01 -9.02
N SER A 507 -20.54 -18.92 -10.30
CA SER A 507 -20.78 -17.78 -11.18
C SER A 507 -22.27 -17.41 -11.25
N GLU A 508 -23.15 -18.38 -11.51
CA GLU A 508 -24.60 -18.14 -11.63
C GLU A 508 -25.20 -17.63 -10.32
N ILE A 509 -24.85 -18.23 -9.18
CA ILE A 509 -25.33 -17.80 -7.86
C ILE A 509 -24.93 -16.34 -7.58
N ILE A 510 -23.68 -15.97 -7.87
CA ILE A 510 -23.19 -14.59 -7.65
C ILE A 510 -23.92 -13.61 -8.57
N GLN A 511 -24.13 -13.96 -9.84
CA GLN A 511 -24.89 -13.13 -10.79
C GLN A 511 -26.35 -12.95 -10.37
N GLU A 512 -27.00 -13.99 -9.86
CA GLU A 512 -28.36 -13.91 -9.32
C GLU A 512 -28.43 -12.99 -8.09
N LYS A 513 -27.46 -13.10 -7.17
CA LYS A 513 -27.35 -12.20 -6.01
C LYS A 513 -27.13 -10.75 -6.43
N ALA A 514 -26.24 -10.50 -7.39
CA ALA A 514 -25.98 -9.17 -7.93
C ALA A 514 -27.26 -8.56 -8.54
N LYS A 515 -28.00 -9.32 -9.35
CA LYS A 515 -29.30 -8.89 -9.92
C LYS A 515 -30.34 -8.57 -8.85
N LYS A 516 -30.42 -9.37 -7.77
CA LYS A 516 -31.34 -9.12 -6.65
C LYS A 516 -31.00 -7.83 -5.90
N ARG A 517 -29.70 -7.51 -5.76
CA ARG A 517 -29.24 -6.26 -5.12
C ARG A 517 -29.54 -5.03 -5.95
N LEU A 518 -29.41 -5.11 -7.27
CA LEU A 518 -29.74 -3.99 -8.19
C LEU A 518 -31.23 -3.64 -8.23
N ARG A 519 -32.10 -4.56 -7.78
CA ARG A 519 -33.56 -4.35 -7.71
C ARG A 519 -34.03 -3.78 -6.36
N LYS A 520 -33.16 -3.73 -5.37
CA LYS A 520 -33.39 -3.08 -4.06
C LYS A 520 -32.70 -1.74 -4.06
#